data_AF-A0A7L9U6C2-F1
#
_entry.id   AF-A0A7L9U6C2-F1
#
_cell.length_a   1.000
_cell.length_b   1.000
_cell.length_c   1.000
_cell.angle_alpha   90.00
_cell.angle_beta   90.00
_cell.angle_gamma   90.00
#
_symmetry.space_group_name_H-M   'P 1'
#
loop_
_entity.id
_entity.type
_entity.pdbx_description
1 polymer ?
#
loop_
_entity_poly.entity_id
_entity_poly.type
_entity_poly.pdbx_seq_one_letter_code
_entity_poly.pdbx_strand_id
1 'polypeptide(L)'
;MRTILAALLASVAFSAHADFGAVHQVDLDTPGALARVQRDHPEHLRAITEILREAPHQRPQALSGWVRTAFDAKMASAMLIKTSYPPQARLEFVLDDTEYRALVTLRNVEPAVTPARQR
;
A
#
# COMPACT_ATOMS: atom_id res chain seq x y z
N MET A 1 15.65 10.31 66.10
CA MET A 1 14.69 9.80 65.11
C MET A 1 13.93 10.98 64.51
N ARG A 2 13.99 11.13 63.18
CA ARG A 2 13.08 11.84 62.25
C ARG A 2 13.90 12.53 61.16
N THR A 3 14.30 11.72 60.19
CA THR A 3 14.82 12.13 58.89
C THR A 3 13.71 12.86 58.12
N ILE A 4 13.95 14.12 57.75
CA ILE A 4 13.05 14.89 56.88
C ILE A 4 13.41 14.49 55.44
N LEU A 5 12.53 13.72 54.80
CA LEU A 5 12.70 13.26 53.42
C LEU A 5 12.21 14.35 52.47
N ALA A 6 13.11 14.79 51.59
CA ALA A 6 12.84 15.68 50.47
C ALA A 6 11.93 14.98 49.44
N ALA A 7 10.95 15.70 48.91
CA ALA A 7 10.20 15.29 47.73
C ALA A 7 10.37 16.35 46.64
N LEU A 8 11.37 16.16 45.77
CA LEU A 8 11.48 16.83 44.49
C LEU A 8 10.34 16.33 43.60
N LEU A 9 9.38 17.20 43.26
CA LEU A 9 8.43 16.94 42.18
C LEU A 9 9.14 17.15 40.84
N ALA A 10 9.50 16.06 40.17
CA ALA A 10 9.92 16.08 38.77
C ALA A 10 8.67 16.09 37.89
N SER A 11 8.32 17.26 37.35
CA SER A 11 7.28 17.40 36.34
C SER A 11 7.77 16.78 35.02
N VAL A 12 7.26 15.61 34.66
CA VAL A 12 7.44 15.04 33.32
C VAL A 12 6.44 15.74 32.39
N ALA A 13 6.92 16.69 31.61
CA ALA A 13 6.14 17.27 30.52
C ALA A 13 6.03 16.22 29.40
N PHE A 14 4.87 15.55 29.32
CA PHE A 14 4.54 14.70 28.18
C PHE A 14 4.12 15.62 27.02
N SER A 15 5.08 15.98 26.17
CA SER A 15 4.78 16.67 24.91
C SER A 15 4.11 15.67 23.96
N ALA A 16 2.78 15.64 23.98
CA ALA A 16 1.98 15.00 22.94
C ALA A 16 2.23 15.75 21.63
N HIS A 17 3.17 15.27 20.83
CA HIS A 17 3.29 15.67 19.44
C HIS A 17 2.08 15.05 18.74
N ALA A 18 1.09 15.88 18.41
CA ALA A 18 0.08 15.50 17.45
C ALA A 18 0.82 15.31 16.11
N ASP A 19 1.28 14.08 15.88
CA ASP A 19 1.76 13.65 14.58
C ASP A 19 0.54 13.70 13.67
N PHE A 20 0.40 14.80 12.92
CA PHE A 20 -0.49 14.85 11.78
C PHE A 20 0.10 13.88 10.76
N GLY A 21 -0.29 12.61 10.93
CA GLY A 21 0.36 11.45 10.34
C GLY A 21 0.66 11.66 8.88
N ALA A 22 1.93 11.90 8.57
CA ALA A 22 2.42 11.75 7.22
C ALA A 22 2.18 10.30 6.85
N VAL A 23 1.20 10.04 5.99
CA VAL A 23 0.95 8.71 5.45
C VAL A 23 2.27 8.23 4.87
N HIS A 24 2.85 7.19 5.48
CA HIS A 24 4.15 6.69 5.07
C HIS A 24 3.96 5.98 3.74
N GLN A 25 4.31 6.68 2.65
CA GLN A 25 4.14 6.14 1.31
C GLN A 25 5.40 5.37 0.89
N VAL A 26 5.22 4.10 0.51
CA VAL A 26 6.29 3.21 0.05
C VAL A 26 6.07 2.90 -1.43
N ASP A 27 7.02 3.30 -2.26
CA ASP A 27 7.07 2.92 -3.67
C ASP A 27 7.78 1.57 -3.82
N LEU A 28 7.01 0.53 -4.15
CA LEU A 28 7.46 -0.85 -4.30
C LEU A 28 8.26 -1.09 -5.57
N ASP A 29 8.25 -0.16 -6.53
CA ASP A 29 9.04 -0.25 -7.76
C ASP A 29 10.49 0.20 -7.54
N THR A 30 10.79 0.81 -6.38
CA THR A 30 12.16 1.27 -6.06
C THR A 30 13.08 0.11 -5.65
N PRO A 31 14.36 0.12 -6.06
CA PRO A 31 15.32 -0.89 -5.64
C PRO A 31 15.41 -0.99 -4.11
N GLY A 32 15.28 -2.21 -3.57
CA GLY A 32 15.34 -2.47 -2.14
C GLY A 32 14.05 -2.16 -1.37
N ALA A 33 12.94 -1.81 -2.04
CA ALA A 33 11.67 -1.55 -1.38
C ALA A 33 11.17 -2.74 -0.55
N LEU A 34 11.22 -3.98 -1.08
CA LEU A 34 10.81 -5.17 -0.32
C LEU A 34 11.71 -5.45 0.89
N ALA A 35 13.01 -5.16 0.79
CA ALA A 35 13.92 -5.27 1.94
C ALA A 35 13.59 -4.23 3.02
N ARG A 36 13.18 -3.02 2.60
CA ARG A 36 12.67 -1.98 3.49
C ARG A 36 11.37 -2.42 4.16
N VAL A 37 10.42 -2.96 3.41
CA VAL A 37 9.18 -3.54 3.95
C VAL A 37 9.50 -4.64 4.96
N GLN A 38 10.38 -5.59 4.64
CA GLN A 38 10.75 -6.65 5.59
C GLN A 38 11.31 -6.11 6.92
N ARG A 39 12.05 -4.99 6.87
CA ARG A 39 12.65 -4.39 8.06
C ARG A 39 11.64 -3.57 8.87
N ASP A 40 10.85 -2.75 8.20
CA ASP A 40 10.00 -1.73 8.83
C ASP A 40 8.57 -2.24 9.10
N HIS A 41 8.08 -3.15 8.25
CA HIS A 41 6.73 -3.74 8.27
C HIS A 41 6.77 -5.25 7.92
N PRO A 42 7.46 -6.09 8.71
CA PRO A 42 7.63 -7.51 8.43
C PRO A 42 6.29 -8.26 8.23
N GLU A 43 5.24 -7.83 8.94
CA GLU A 43 3.88 -8.36 8.85
C GLU A 43 3.23 -8.15 7.47
N HIS A 44 3.56 -7.06 6.76
CA HIS A 44 3.01 -6.75 5.44
C HIS A 44 3.69 -7.50 4.30
N LEU A 45 4.91 -8.01 4.51
CA LEU A 45 5.73 -8.56 3.42
C LEU A 45 5.02 -9.70 2.68
N ARG A 46 4.37 -10.60 3.42
CA ARG A 46 3.64 -11.74 2.83
C ARG A 46 2.52 -11.26 1.90
N ALA A 47 1.68 -10.35 2.39
CA ALA A 47 0.58 -9.79 1.63
C ALA A 47 1.08 -9.03 0.40
N ILE A 48 2.08 -8.17 0.54
CA ILE A 48 2.65 -7.40 -0.58
C ILE A 48 3.25 -8.34 -1.64
N THR A 49 3.99 -9.35 -1.21
CA THR A 49 4.58 -10.33 -2.14
C THR A 49 3.50 -11.07 -2.93
N GLU A 50 2.41 -11.46 -2.27
CA GLU A 50 1.28 -12.13 -2.91
C GLU A 50 0.51 -11.19 -3.84
N ILE A 51 0.28 -9.93 -3.42
CA ILE A 51 -0.32 -8.88 -4.25
C ILE A 51 0.48 -8.71 -5.55
N LEU A 52 1.80 -8.50 -5.45
CA LEU A 52 2.65 -8.27 -6.62
C LEU A 52 2.72 -9.49 -7.56
N ARG A 53 2.63 -10.70 -7.00
CA ARG A 53 2.64 -11.95 -7.78
C ARG A 53 1.32 -12.17 -8.53
N GLU A 54 0.18 -11.93 -7.88
CA GLU A 54 -1.14 -12.28 -8.41
C GLU A 54 -1.82 -11.12 -9.17
N ALA A 55 -1.47 -9.87 -8.88
CA ALA A 55 -2.05 -8.69 -9.55
C ALA A 55 -1.97 -8.73 -11.09
N PRO A 56 -0.89 -9.22 -11.73
CA PRO A 56 -0.83 -9.38 -13.20
C PRO A 56 -1.94 -10.25 -13.79
N HIS A 57 -2.53 -11.15 -13.00
CA HIS A 57 -3.57 -12.09 -13.45
C HIS A 57 -4.98 -11.56 -13.21
N GLN A 58 -5.12 -10.44 -12.51
CA GLN A 58 -6.41 -9.81 -12.28
C GLN A 58 -6.89 -9.06 -13.52
N ARG A 59 -8.21 -9.05 -13.71
CA ARG A 59 -8.83 -8.13 -14.68
C ARG A 59 -8.67 -6.70 -14.18
N PRO A 60 -8.42 -5.71 -15.05
CA PRO A 60 -8.25 -4.33 -14.64
C PRO A 60 -9.36 -3.79 -13.72
N GLN A 61 -10.61 -4.12 -14.01
CA GLN A 61 -11.78 -3.64 -13.27
C GLN A 61 -11.95 -4.33 -11.90
N ALA A 62 -11.33 -5.50 -11.71
CA ALA A 62 -11.42 -6.28 -10.47
C ALA A 62 -10.24 -6.05 -9.53
N LEU A 63 -9.11 -5.54 -10.04
CA LEU A 63 -7.85 -5.47 -9.31
C LEU A 63 -7.95 -4.78 -7.95
N SER A 64 -8.51 -3.57 -7.88
CA SER A 64 -8.65 -2.84 -6.60
C SER A 64 -9.62 -3.53 -5.63
N GLY A 65 -10.75 -4.05 -6.13
CA GLY A 65 -11.72 -4.78 -5.32
C GLY A 65 -11.13 -6.08 -4.75
N TRP A 66 -10.33 -6.79 -5.54
CA TRP A 66 -9.60 -7.98 -5.09
C TRP A 66 -8.58 -7.64 -4.00
N VAL A 67 -7.77 -6.59 -4.15
CA VAL A 67 -6.80 -6.20 -3.11
C VAL A 67 -7.51 -5.89 -1.79
N ARG A 68 -8.62 -5.14 -1.83
CA ARG A 68 -9.40 -4.81 -0.63
C ARG A 68 -9.97 -6.05 0.06
N THR A 69 -10.51 -6.99 -0.70
CA THR A 69 -11.23 -8.14 -0.13
C THR A 69 -10.31 -9.28 0.27
N ALA A 70 -9.26 -9.56 -0.49
CA ALA A 70 -8.34 -10.68 -0.22
C ALA A 70 -7.29 -10.36 0.86
N PHE A 71 -6.96 -9.08 1.06
CA PHE A 71 -5.90 -8.65 1.98
C PHE A 71 -6.36 -7.65 3.04
N ASP A 72 -7.68 -7.44 3.16
CA ASP A 72 -8.29 -6.50 4.11
C ASP A 72 -7.71 -5.07 4.03
N ALA A 73 -7.36 -4.64 2.82
CA ALA A 73 -6.77 -3.32 2.61
C ALA A 73 -7.80 -2.21 2.89
N LYS A 74 -7.45 -1.24 3.74
CA LYS A 74 -8.31 -0.11 4.10
C LYS A 74 -8.75 0.68 2.86
N MET A 75 -7.83 0.80 1.90
CA MET A 75 -8.07 1.42 0.60
C MET A 75 -7.32 0.62 -0.47
N ALA A 76 -7.89 0.55 -1.68
CA ALA A 76 -7.13 0.23 -2.88
C ALA A 76 -7.69 0.97 -4.10
N SER A 77 -6.81 1.39 -4.99
CA SER A 77 -7.11 2.05 -6.26
C SER A 77 -6.23 1.45 -7.37
N ALA A 78 -6.77 1.35 -8.57
CA ALA A 78 -6.04 0.87 -9.73
C ALA A 78 -6.30 1.79 -10.92
N MET A 79 -5.27 2.52 -11.35
CA MET A 79 -5.35 3.43 -12.49
C MET A 79 -4.65 2.83 -13.70
N LEU A 80 -5.42 2.52 -14.75
CA LEU A 80 -4.88 2.03 -16.02
C LEU A 80 -4.07 3.11 -16.75
N ILE A 81 -2.91 2.73 -17.26
CA ILE A 81 -2.07 3.55 -18.14
C ILE A 81 -2.52 3.28 -19.58
N LYS A 82 -3.27 4.24 -20.15
CA LYS A 82 -3.98 4.07 -21.44
C LYS A 82 -3.07 3.85 -22.66
N THR A 83 -1.76 4.10 -22.54
CA THR A 83 -0.80 4.06 -23.66
C THR A 83 0.28 2.99 -23.52
N SER A 84 0.18 2.06 -22.56
CA SER A 84 1.13 0.96 -22.38
C SER A 84 0.68 -0.31 -23.10
N TYR A 85 1.60 -0.99 -23.78
CA TYR A 85 1.42 -2.38 -24.26
C TYR A 85 2.63 -3.23 -23.84
N PRO A 86 2.45 -4.29 -23.02
CA PRO A 86 1.20 -4.74 -22.40
C PRO A 86 0.56 -3.71 -21.45
N PRO A 87 -0.74 -3.79 -21.16
CA PRO A 87 -1.42 -2.83 -20.30
C PRO A 87 -0.82 -2.79 -18.90
N GLN A 88 -0.63 -1.59 -18.36
CA GLN A 88 -0.12 -1.37 -17.01
C GLN A 88 -1.17 -0.68 -16.15
N ALA A 89 -1.13 -0.95 -14.85
CA ALA A 89 -1.91 -0.26 -13.85
C ALA A 89 -0.99 0.27 -12.74
N ARG A 90 -1.19 1.53 -12.35
CA ARG A 90 -0.69 2.02 -11.07
C ARG A 90 -1.64 1.52 -9.99
N LEU A 91 -1.15 0.60 -9.17
CA LEU A 91 -1.86 0.04 -8.03
C LEU A 91 -1.42 0.79 -6.76
N GLU A 92 -2.39 1.33 -6.04
CA GLU A 92 -2.19 1.98 -4.74
C GLU A 92 -3.07 1.31 -3.71
N PHE A 93 -2.54 1.01 -2.53
CA PHE A 93 -3.30 0.35 -1.48
C PHE A 93 -2.72 0.66 -0.10
N VAL A 94 -3.57 0.55 0.93
CA VAL A 94 -3.19 0.84 2.32
C VAL A 94 -3.37 -0.43 3.16
N LEU A 95 -2.27 -0.89 3.77
CA LEU A 95 -2.29 -1.91 4.82
C LEU A 95 -1.95 -1.21 6.13
N ASP A 96 -2.80 -1.40 7.15
CA ASP A 96 -2.76 -0.63 8.38
C ASP A 96 -2.67 0.88 8.10
N ASP A 97 -1.56 1.54 8.42
CA ASP A 97 -1.39 2.99 8.21
C ASP A 97 -0.32 3.32 7.16
N THR A 98 0.11 2.32 6.38
CA THR A 98 1.15 2.46 5.36
C THR A 98 0.54 2.38 3.97
N GLU A 99 0.81 3.39 3.14
CA GLU A 99 0.40 3.42 1.74
C GLU A 99 1.49 2.79 0.87
N TYR A 100 1.08 1.87 0.01
CA TYR A 100 1.95 1.20 -0.96
C TYR A 100 1.55 1.58 -2.37
N ARG A 101 2.54 1.77 -3.23
CA ARG A 101 2.35 2.01 -4.66
C ARG A 101 3.21 1.04 -5.45
N ALA A 102 2.65 0.48 -6.52
CA ALA A 102 3.37 -0.38 -7.45
C ALA A 102 2.85 -0.20 -8.88
N LEU A 103 3.72 -0.40 -9.86
CA LEU A 103 3.37 -0.50 -11.26
C LEU A 103 3.22 -1.97 -11.65
N VAL A 104 1.99 -2.38 -11.97
CA VAL A 104 1.68 -3.76 -12.33
C VAL A 104 1.43 -3.86 -13.83
N THR A 105 2.13 -4.78 -14.50
CA THR A 105 1.84 -5.16 -15.89
C THR A 105 0.77 -6.23 -15.92
N LEU A 106 -0.40 -5.91 -16.47
CA LEU A 106 -1.56 -6.79 -16.55
C LEU A 106 -1.46 -7.72 -17.76
N ARG A 107 -1.75 -9.00 -17.52
CA ARG A 107 -1.71 -10.07 -18.55
C ARG A 107 -3.09 -10.60 -18.89
N ASN A 108 -4.07 -10.41 -18.00
CA ASN A 108 -5.45 -10.85 -18.20
C ASN A 108 -6.31 -9.70 -18.76
N VAL A 109 -5.96 -9.26 -19.98
CA VAL A 109 -6.70 -8.22 -20.70
C VAL A 109 -7.22 -8.83 -21.99
N GLU A 110 -8.50 -9.22 -22.01
CA GLU A 110 -9.16 -9.58 -23.26
C GLU A 110 -9.21 -8.34 -24.17
N PRO A 111 -8.80 -8.45 -25.44
CA PRO A 111 -9.06 -7.40 -26.41
C PRO A 111 -10.58 -7.25 -26.56
N ALA A 112 -11.14 -6.13 -26.12
CA ALA A 112 -12.52 -5.79 -26.42
C ALA A 112 -12.63 -5.45 -27.91
N VAL A 113 -12.80 -6.46 -28.76
CA VAL A 113 -13.11 -6.28 -30.18
C VAL A 113 -14.53 -5.71 -30.25
N THR A 114 -14.64 -4.39 -30.30
CA THR A 114 -15.92 -3.76 -30.58
C THR A 114 -16.13 -3.81 -32.08
N PRO A 115 -17.18 -4.49 -32.60
CA PRO A 115 -17.41 -4.55 -34.03
C PRO A 115 -17.61 -3.13 -34.57
N ALA A 116 -17.01 -2.86 -35.74
CA ALA A 116 -17.19 -1.59 -36.42
C ALA A 116 -18.68 -1.38 -36.69
N ARG A 117 -19.23 -0.25 -36.23
CA ARG A 117 -20.60 0.16 -36.55
C ARG A 117 -20.69 0.32 -38.06
N GLN A 118 -21.32 -0.64 -38.73
CA GLN A 118 -21.65 -0.51 -40.14
C GLN A 118 -22.62 0.67 -40.28
N ARG A 119 -22.25 1.64 -41.12
CA ARG A 119 -23.11 2.77 -41.51
C ARG A 119 -24.00 2.36 -42.67
#